data_AF-A0A183FKR4-F1
#
_entry.id   AF-A0A183FKR4-F1
#
_cell.length_a   1.000
_cell.length_b   1.000
_cell.length_c   1.000
_cell.angle_alpha   90.00
_cell.angle_beta   90.00
_cell.angle_gamma   90.00
#
_symmetry.space_group_name_H-M   'P 1'
#
loop_
_entity.id
_entity.type
_entity.pdbx_description
1 polymer ?
#
loop_
_entity_poly.entity_id
_entity_poly.type
_entity_poly.pdbx_seq_one_letter_code
_entity_poly.pdbx_strand_id
1 'polypeptide(L)'
;MAQKLVRKQKIVFSTLLHDSAKGAESLKTIKRRLSLETLELIRQRGAARASANYQLTSELAKLCRATIKEDLKERRAEVLAEAAEAGLSIRNARRNFANYKTKMTALRRPDGTVTSSRRTMEKVIHDFYSDLFDSHVHLPPCHLPQDGYVVPSILPSEIRHAISSVKKRTAPGPDRIRPEHLKNLPSTLINTFARLFTRYLSECKVPSQWKTS
;
A
#
# COMPACT_ATOMS: atom_id res chain seq x y z
N MET A 1 -13.61 -59.35 -40.57
CA MET A 1 -14.10 -58.00 -40.16
C MET A 1 -13.61 -57.57 -38.77
N ALA A 2 -13.56 -58.45 -37.76
CA ALA A 2 -13.17 -58.10 -36.39
C ALA A 2 -11.75 -57.48 -36.22
N GLN A 3 -10.73 -57.98 -36.93
CA GLN A 3 -9.36 -57.45 -36.81
C GLN A 3 -9.19 -55.98 -37.26
N LYS A 4 -9.96 -55.52 -38.26
CA LYS A 4 -9.94 -54.11 -38.71
C LYS A 4 -10.57 -53.18 -37.68
N LEU A 5 -11.60 -53.65 -36.96
CA LEU A 5 -12.28 -52.88 -35.92
C LEU A 5 -11.40 -52.70 -34.68
N VAL A 6 -10.71 -53.77 -34.27
CA VAL A 6 -9.74 -53.72 -33.15
C VAL A 6 -8.56 -52.81 -33.46
N ARG A 7 -8.02 -52.82 -34.69
CA ARG A 7 -6.96 -51.89 -35.11
C ARG A 7 -7.45 -50.44 -35.10
N LYS A 8 -8.66 -50.16 -35.60
CA LYS A 8 -9.25 -48.81 -35.55
C LYS A 8 -9.44 -48.32 -34.11
N GLN A 9 -9.98 -49.16 -33.21
CA GLN A 9 -10.13 -48.79 -31.79
C GLN A 9 -8.78 -48.55 -31.11
N LYS A 10 -7.75 -49.34 -31.42
CA LYS A 10 -6.41 -49.17 -30.86
C LYS A 10 -5.74 -47.86 -31.31
N ILE A 11 -5.94 -47.47 -32.57
CA ILE A 11 -5.43 -46.20 -33.10
C ILE A 11 -6.14 -45.03 -32.43
N VAL A 12 -7.48 -45.06 -32.34
CA VAL A 12 -8.27 -44.00 -31.69
C VAL A 12 -7.92 -43.85 -30.20
N PHE A 13 -7.69 -44.96 -29.51
CA PHE A 13 -7.28 -44.93 -28.10
C PHE A 13 -5.86 -44.35 -27.95
N SER A 14 -4.93 -44.72 -28.83
CA SER A 14 -3.58 -44.17 -28.82
C SER A 14 -3.53 -42.68 -29.11
N THR A 15 -4.37 -42.18 -30.03
CA THR A 15 -4.47 -40.73 -30.31
C THR A 15 -5.09 -39.99 -29.13
N LEU A 16 -6.13 -40.55 -28.51
CA LEU A 16 -6.79 -39.96 -27.35
C LEU A 16 -5.84 -39.85 -26.14
N LEU A 17 -5.00 -40.86 -25.92
CA LEU A 17 -3.97 -40.85 -24.88
C LEU A 17 -2.87 -39.82 -25.16
N HIS A 18 -2.42 -39.72 -26.41
CA HIS A 18 -1.40 -38.74 -26.79
C HIS A 18 -1.92 -37.29 -26.68
N ASP A 19 -3.17 -37.05 -27.08
CA ASP A 19 -3.82 -35.74 -26.95
C ASP A 19 -4.10 -35.38 -25.48
N SER A 20 -4.46 -36.37 -24.66
CA SER A 20 -4.58 -36.20 -23.20
C SER A 20 -3.24 -35.92 -22.52
N ALA A 21 -2.15 -36.54 -22.99
CA ALA A 21 -0.79 -36.28 -22.50
C ALA A 21 -0.33 -34.86 -22.86
N LYS A 22 -0.59 -34.39 -24.10
CA LYS A 22 -0.36 -32.99 -24.50
C LYS A 22 -1.20 -32.00 -23.70
N GLY A 23 -2.45 -32.34 -23.40
CA GLY A 23 -3.32 -31.56 -22.50
C GLY A 23 -2.83 -31.51 -21.05
N ALA A 24 -2.19 -32.58 -20.56
CA ALA A 24 -1.58 -32.63 -19.24
C ALA A 24 -0.26 -31.85 -19.15
N GLU A 25 0.49 -31.72 -20.24
CA GLU A 25 1.67 -30.85 -20.33
C GLU A 25 1.29 -29.36 -20.39
N SER A 26 0.17 -28.98 -21.00
CA SER A 26 -0.30 -27.58 -20.97
C SER A 26 -0.84 -27.15 -19.60
N LEU A 27 -1.23 -28.10 -18.74
CA LEU A 27 -1.56 -27.85 -17.33
C LEU A 27 -0.32 -27.64 -16.44
N LYS A 28 0.90 -27.95 -16.92
CA LYS A 28 2.12 -28.00 -16.09
C LYS A 28 2.82 -26.67 -15.81
N THR A 29 2.27 -25.52 -16.18
CA THR A 29 2.72 -24.25 -15.58
C THR A 29 1.52 -23.34 -15.34
N ILE A 30 0.97 -23.36 -14.12
CA ILE A 30 0.34 -22.15 -13.60
C ILE A 30 1.45 -21.10 -13.62
N LYS A 31 1.54 -20.30 -14.70
CA LYS A 31 2.61 -19.32 -14.90
C LYS A 31 2.61 -18.43 -13.67
N ARG A 32 3.60 -18.60 -12.79
CA ARG A 32 3.66 -17.89 -11.51
C ARG A 32 3.81 -16.40 -11.78
N ARG A 33 3.25 -15.57 -10.90
CA ARG A 33 3.32 -14.11 -11.01
C ARG A 33 4.73 -13.57 -10.72
N LEU A 34 5.51 -14.32 -9.95
CA LEU A 34 6.88 -14.00 -9.56
C LEU A 34 7.78 -15.19 -9.89
N SER A 35 9.03 -14.90 -10.22
CA SER A 35 10.08 -15.89 -10.44
C SER A 35 10.44 -16.61 -9.13
N LEU A 36 11.07 -17.78 -9.24
CA LEU A 36 11.56 -18.53 -8.09
C LEU A 36 12.63 -17.73 -7.31
N GLU A 37 13.48 -17.00 -8.03
CA GLU A 37 14.51 -16.14 -7.45
C GLU A 37 13.89 -15.04 -6.59
N THR A 38 12.87 -14.34 -7.08
CA THR A 38 12.16 -13.31 -6.32
C THR A 38 11.50 -13.87 -5.05
N LEU A 39 10.95 -15.08 -5.12
CA LEU A 39 10.36 -15.74 -3.95
C LEU A 39 11.42 -16.07 -2.89
N GLU A 40 12.61 -16.51 -3.32
CA GLU A 40 13.72 -16.78 -2.42
C GLU A 40 14.25 -15.50 -1.76
N LEU A 41 14.36 -14.39 -2.50
CA LEU A 41 14.70 -13.08 -1.93
C LEU A 41 13.70 -12.61 -0.85
N ILE A 42 12.40 -12.85 -1.08
CA ILE A 42 11.36 -12.54 -0.08
C ILE A 42 11.56 -13.38 1.19
N ARG A 43 11.90 -14.66 1.04
CA ARG A 43 12.17 -15.59 2.15
C ARG A 43 13.40 -15.15 2.94
N GLN A 44 14.50 -14.84 2.26
CA GLN A 44 15.74 -14.34 2.87
C GLN A 44 15.52 -13.05 3.65
N ARG A 45 14.75 -12.12 3.09
CA ARG A 45 14.36 -10.88 3.78
C ARG A 45 13.54 -11.17 5.04
N GLY A 46 12.66 -12.17 5.01
CA GLY A 46 11.92 -12.63 6.19
C GLY A 46 12.83 -13.17 7.29
N ALA A 47 13.81 -13.98 6.92
CA ALA A 47 14.82 -14.50 7.85
C ALA A 47 15.68 -13.37 8.46
N ALA A 48 16.12 -12.40 7.65
CA ALA A 48 16.91 -11.25 8.12
C ALA A 48 16.14 -10.37 9.11
N ARG A 49 14.81 -10.25 8.94
CA ARG A 49 13.95 -9.56 9.92
C ARG A 49 13.86 -10.32 11.24
N ALA A 50 13.69 -11.64 11.17
CA ALA A 50 13.61 -12.49 12.35
C ALA A 50 14.92 -12.47 13.16
N SER A 51 16.07 -12.29 12.50
CA SER A 51 17.38 -12.14 13.15
C SER A 51 17.72 -10.70 13.56
N ALA A 52 16.78 -9.75 13.46
CA ALA A 52 16.96 -8.34 13.80
C ALA A 52 18.13 -7.62 13.07
N ASN A 53 18.57 -8.12 11.91
CA ASN A 53 19.63 -7.49 11.13
C ASN A 53 19.05 -6.41 10.19
N TYR A 54 18.99 -5.18 10.68
CA TYR A 54 18.38 -4.04 9.98
C TYR A 54 19.08 -3.68 8.66
N GLN A 55 20.42 -3.71 8.64
CA GLN A 55 21.19 -3.35 7.44
C GLN A 55 20.93 -4.36 6.31
N LEU A 56 21.06 -5.65 6.62
CA LEU A 56 20.78 -6.72 5.66
C LEU A 56 19.31 -6.71 5.21
N THR A 57 18.38 -6.46 6.13
CA THR A 57 16.95 -6.34 5.81
C THR A 57 16.68 -5.20 4.84
N SER A 58 17.35 -4.05 4.99
CA SER A 58 17.21 -2.89 4.11
C SER A 58 17.69 -3.20 2.69
N GLU A 59 18.86 -3.82 2.55
CA GLU A 59 19.42 -4.22 1.25
C GLU A 59 18.55 -5.26 0.56
N LEU A 60 18.14 -6.32 1.27
CA LEU A 60 17.22 -7.32 0.74
C LEU A 60 15.86 -6.71 0.38
N ALA A 61 15.39 -5.70 1.11
CA ALA A 61 14.15 -5.01 0.76
C ALA A 61 14.28 -4.18 -0.52
N LYS A 62 15.43 -3.53 -0.78
CA LYS A 62 15.71 -2.84 -2.05
C LYS A 62 15.71 -3.84 -3.20
N LEU A 63 16.42 -4.96 -3.03
CA LEU A 63 16.54 -5.99 -4.05
C LEU A 63 15.18 -6.62 -4.37
N CYS A 64 14.42 -7.03 -3.35
CA CYS A 64 13.04 -7.53 -3.53
C CYS A 64 12.17 -6.55 -4.33
N ARG A 65 12.24 -5.24 -4.04
CA ARG A 65 11.43 -4.24 -4.77
C ARG A 65 11.83 -4.16 -6.24
N ALA A 66 13.12 -4.24 -6.54
CA ALA A 66 13.63 -4.20 -7.90
C ALA A 66 13.22 -5.45 -8.69
N THR A 67 13.45 -6.64 -8.13
CA THR A 67 13.15 -7.92 -8.81
C THR A 67 11.65 -8.13 -9.01
N ILE A 68 10.81 -7.82 -7.99
CA ILE A 68 9.35 -7.85 -8.13
C ILE A 68 8.89 -6.90 -9.25
N LYS A 69 9.51 -5.72 -9.38
CA LYS A 69 9.13 -4.76 -10.43
C LYS A 69 9.43 -5.33 -11.82
N GLU A 70 10.57 -5.98 -12.00
CA GLU A 70 10.95 -6.54 -13.29
C GLU A 70 10.11 -7.79 -13.64
N ASP A 71 9.93 -8.73 -12.72
CA ASP A 71 9.05 -9.90 -12.90
C ASP A 71 7.64 -9.48 -13.37
N LEU A 72 7.08 -8.44 -12.74
CA LEU A 72 5.75 -7.94 -13.09
C LEU A 72 5.72 -7.24 -14.45
N LYS A 73 6.82 -6.61 -14.86
CA LYS A 73 6.95 -5.96 -16.18
C LYS A 73 7.09 -7.00 -17.27
N GLU A 74 7.93 -8.01 -17.07
CA GLU A 74 8.11 -9.14 -17.98
C GLU A 74 6.80 -9.90 -18.16
N ARG A 75 6.11 -10.24 -17.06
CA ARG A 75 4.81 -10.91 -17.15
C ARG A 75 3.76 -10.09 -17.88
N ARG A 76 3.78 -8.75 -17.74
CA ARG A 76 2.89 -7.88 -18.51
C ARG A 76 3.20 -7.95 -20.00
N ALA A 77 4.47 -7.94 -20.39
CA ALA A 77 4.88 -8.07 -21.79
C ALA A 77 4.45 -9.44 -22.36
N GLU A 78 4.71 -10.52 -21.62
CA GLU A 78 4.37 -11.89 -22.03
C GLU A 78 2.87 -12.07 -22.30
N VAL A 79 2.00 -11.64 -21.38
CA VAL A 79 0.53 -11.76 -21.56
C VAL A 79 0.03 -10.94 -22.73
N LEU A 80 0.65 -9.78 -23.02
CA LEU A 80 0.27 -8.97 -24.18
C LEU A 80 0.73 -9.61 -25.49
N ALA A 81 1.92 -10.23 -25.50
CA ALA A 81 2.39 -11.01 -26.63
C ALA A 81 1.49 -12.23 -26.87
N GLU A 82 1.16 -12.99 -25.83
CA GLU A 82 0.26 -14.15 -25.91
C GLU A 82 -1.13 -13.77 -26.46
N ALA A 83 -1.67 -12.63 -26.02
CA ALA A 83 -2.93 -12.11 -26.57
C ALA A 83 -2.82 -11.71 -28.04
N ALA A 84 -1.70 -11.13 -28.47
CA ALA A 84 -1.47 -10.76 -29.86
C ALA A 84 -1.37 -12.00 -30.75
N GLU A 85 -0.58 -13.00 -30.35
CA GLU A 85 -0.43 -14.28 -31.07
C GLU A 85 -1.75 -15.04 -31.17
N ALA A 86 -2.55 -15.05 -30.09
CA ALA A 86 -3.84 -15.72 -30.07
C ALA A 86 -4.97 -14.93 -30.79
N GLY A 87 -4.69 -13.76 -31.37
CA GLY A 87 -5.70 -12.91 -32.01
C GLY A 87 -6.74 -12.35 -31.03
N LEU A 88 -6.42 -12.29 -29.74
CA LEU A 88 -7.30 -11.82 -28.68
C LEU A 88 -7.21 -10.29 -28.53
N SER A 89 -8.23 -9.70 -27.89
CA SER A 89 -8.26 -8.26 -27.63
C SER A 89 -7.16 -7.84 -26.65
N ILE A 90 -6.11 -7.18 -27.17
CA ILE A 90 -5.02 -6.58 -26.37
C ILE A 90 -5.57 -5.60 -25.31
N ARG A 91 -6.63 -4.85 -25.64
CA ARG A 91 -7.30 -3.94 -24.70
C ARG A 91 -7.88 -4.69 -23.50
N ASN A 92 -8.52 -5.83 -23.73
CA ASN A 92 -9.05 -6.66 -22.64
C ASN A 92 -7.93 -7.30 -21.82
N ALA A 93 -6.86 -7.78 -22.45
CA ALA A 93 -5.68 -8.31 -21.75
C ALA A 93 -5.06 -7.24 -20.81
N ARG A 94 -4.91 -5.99 -21.28
CA ARG A 94 -4.47 -4.85 -20.42
C ARG A 94 -5.43 -4.61 -19.26
N ARG A 95 -6.75 -4.69 -19.49
CA ARG A 95 -7.76 -4.47 -18.44
C ARG A 95 -7.72 -5.54 -17.35
N ASN A 96 -7.44 -6.79 -17.71
CA ASN A 96 -7.31 -7.89 -16.76
C ASN A 96 -6.19 -7.64 -15.74
N PHE A 97 -5.14 -6.89 -16.11
CA PHE A 97 -4.13 -6.44 -15.15
C PHE A 97 -4.66 -5.42 -14.13
N ALA A 98 -5.48 -4.45 -14.52
CA ALA A 98 -6.05 -3.52 -13.54
C ALA A 98 -6.95 -4.24 -12.51
N ASN A 99 -7.54 -5.36 -12.92
CA ASN A 99 -8.47 -6.15 -12.11
C ASN A 99 -7.79 -7.18 -11.19
N TYR A 100 -6.46 -7.35 -11.20
CA TYR A 100 -5.77 -8.30 -10.31
C TYR A 100 -5.68 -7.87 -8.85
N LYS A 101 -6.21 -6.68 -8.46
CA LYS A 101 -6.21 -6.27 -7.04
C LYS A 101 -6.97 -7.34 -6.28
N THR A 102 -6.21 -8.23 -5.63
CA THR A 102 -6.74 -9.40 -4.93
C THR A 102 -7.77 -8.88 -3.95
N LYS A 103 -9.04 -9.12 -4.28
CA LYS A 103 -10.13 -8.80 -3.37
C LYS A 103 -9.99 -9.79 -2.23
N MET A 104 -10.01 -9.29 -1.00
CA MET A 104 -10.02 -10.15 0.17
C MET A 104 -11.24 -11.06 0.05
N THR A 105 -11.00 -12.36 -0.13
CA THR A 105 -12.07 -13.33 -0.41
C THR A 105 -12.69 -13.87 0.87
N ALA A 106 -11.94 -13.85 1.97
CA ALA A 106 -12.42 -14.22 3.28
C ALA A 106 -11.58 -13.57 4.40
N LEU A 107 -12.19 -13.45 5.58
CA LEU A 107 -11.55 -13.07 6.83
C LEU A 107 -11.82 -14.10 7.91
N ARG A 108 -10.89 -14.25 8.85
CA ARG A 108 -11.15 -14.96 10.10
C ARG A 108 -11.81 -14.02 11.10
N ARG A 109 -12.84 -14.51 11.75
CA ARG A 109 -13.48 -13.89 12.90
C ARG A 109 -12.72 -14.25 14.19
N PRO A 110 -12.95 -13.50 15.29
CA PRO A 110 -12.40 -13.84 16.61
C PRO A 110 -12.83 -15.21 17.13
N ASP A 111 -14.04 -15.67 16.78
CA ASP A 111 -14.58 -17.00 17.11
C ASP A 111 -13.89 -18.16 16.34
N GLY A 112 -12.88 -17.86 15.52
CA GLY A 112 -12.13 -18.82 14.70
C GLY A 112 -12.78 -19.18 13.36
N THR A 113 -14.02 -18.76 13.12
CA THR A 113 -14.74 -19.05 11.87
C THR A 113 -14.20 -18.19 10.71
N VAL A 114 -14.23 -18.76 9.50
CA VAL A 114 -13.83 -18.05 8.26
C VAL A 114 -15.08 -17.55 7.56
N THR A 115 -15.13 -16.26 7.24
CA THR A 115 -16.27 -15.61 6.59
C THR A 115 -15.86 -14.97 5.27
N SER A 116 -16.63 -15.24 4.21
CA SER A 116 -16.48 -14.65 2.88
C SER A 116 -17.55 -13.61 2.55
N SER A 117 -18.54 -13.43 3.44
CA SER A 117 -19.62 -12.46 3.27
C SER A 117 -19.09 -11.04 3.49
N ARG A 118 -19.27 -10.17 2.49
CA ARG A 118 -18.79 -8.78 2.54
C ARG A 118 -19.29 -8.01 3.77
N ARG A 119 -20.59 -8.06 4.05
CA ARG A 119 -21.18 -7.35 5.20
C ARG A 119 -20.56 -7.80 6.52
N THR A 120 -20.32 -9.09 6.64
CA THR A 120 -19.73 -9.67 7.84
C THR A 120 -18.25 -9.33 7.95
N MET A 121 -17.52 -9.37 6.84
CA MET A 121 -16.12 -8.92 6.80
C MET A 121 -15.99 -7.45 7.21
N GLU A 122 -16.87 -6.59 6.69
CA GLU A 122 -16.92 -5.17 7.07
C GLU A 122 -17.15 -5.01 8.58
N LYS A 123 -18.08 -5.78 9.16
CA LYS A 123 -18.33 -5.78 10.60
C LYS A 123 -17.11 -6.25 11.41
N VAL A 124 -16.46 -7.33 11.01
CA VAL A 124 -15.24 -7.84 11.69
C VAL A 124 -14.12 -6.80 11.70
N ILE A 125 -13.93 -6.10 10.58
CA ILE A 125 -12.92 -5.03 10.48
C ILE A 125 -13.31 -3.86 11.39
N HIS A 126 -14.58 -3.44 11.34
CA HIS A 126 -15.09 -2.36 12.16
C HIS A 126 -14.91 -2.66 13.64
N ASP A 127 -15.36 -3.83 14.10
CA ASP A 127 -15.27 -4.25 15.50
C ASP A 127 -13.81 -4.31 15.96
N PHE A 128 -12.91 -4.87 15.14
CA PHE A 128 -11.47 -4.92 15.44
C PHE A 128 -10.85 -3.54 15.63
N TYR A 129 -11.09 -2.61 14.69
CA TYR A 129 -10.50 -1.27 14.80
C TYR A 129 -11.18 -0.41 15.85
N SER A 130 -12.46 -0.66 16.13
CA SER A 130 -13.15 0.00 17.23
C SER A 130 -12.48 -0.39 18.53
N ASP A 131 -12.36 -1.68 18.84
CA ASP A 131 -11.70 -2.20 20.04
C ASP A 131 -10.24 -1.73 20.17
N LEU A 132 -9.46 -1.76 19.08
CA LEU A 132 -8.07 -1.34 19.09
C LEU A 132 -7.87 0.14 19.48
N PHE A 133 -8.82 1.00 19.10
CA PHE A 133 -8.76 2.43 19.35
C PHE A 133 -9.73 2.91 20.44
N ASP A 134 -10.52 2.00 21.01
CA ASP A 134 -11.40 2.32 22.12
C ASP A 134 -10.55 2.54 23.37
N SER A 135 -10.71 3.69 24.00
CA SER A 135 -9.87 4.10 25.11
C SER A 135 -10.34 3.40 26.39
N HIS A 136 -9.89 2.17 26.64
CA HIS A 136 -10.13 1.47 27.91
C HIS A 136 -9.21 1.92 29.05
N VAL A 137 -8.44 2.98 28.84
CA VAL A 137 -7.61 3.60 29.86
C VAL A 137 -8.31 4.86 30.32
N HIS A 138 -8.91 4.83 31.51
CA HIS A 138 -9.13 6.06 32.27
C HIS A 138 -7.76 6.62 32.62
N LEU A 139 -7.20 7.43 31.73
CA LEU A 139 -6.05 8.23 32.08
C LEU A 139 -6.51 9.17 33.20
N PRO A 140 -5.88 9.16 34.38
CA PRO A 140 -6.06 10.27 35.31
C PRO A 140 -5.78 11.55 34.52
N PRO A 141 -6.48 12.67 34.78
CA PRO A 141 -6.16 13.94 34.15
C PRO A 141 -4.65 14.12 34.20
N CYS A 142 -4.01 14.18 33.03
CA CYS A 142 -2.59 14.41 32.94
C CYS A 142 -2.33 15.80 33.53
N HIS A 143 -2.10 15.86 34.84
CA HIS A 143 -1.44 16.98 35.46
C HIS A 143 0.00 16.88 35.00
N LEU A 144 0.28 17.49 33.84
CA LEU A 144 1.63 17.91 33.52
C LEU A 144 2.17 18.58 34.79
N PRO A 145 3.35 18.19 35.29
CA PRO A 145 3.94 18.89 36.42
C PRO A 145 3.93 20.37 36.04
N GLN A 146 3.27 21.21 36.83
CA GLN A 146 3.35 22.68 36.72
C GLN A 146 4.75 23.17 37.13
N ASP A 147 5.77 22.34 36.96
CA ASP A 147 7.13 22.61 37.35
C ASP A 147 7.77 23.37 36.18
N GLY A 148 7.47 24.67 36.14
CA GLY A 148 8.33 25.69 35.55
C GLY A 148 8.73 25.55 34.09
N TYR A 149 8.11 24.66 33.30
CA TYR A 149 8.40 24.57 31.86
C TYR A 149 7.90 25.83 31.17
N VAL A 150 8.78 26.83 31.10
CA VAL A 150 8.59 28.04 30.33
C VAL A 150 8.63 27.62 28.88
N VAL A 151 7.46 27.50 28.26
CA VAL A 151 7.33 27.33 26.82
C VAL A 151 8.13 28.45 26.14
N PRO A 152 9.20 28.13 25.40
CA PRO A 152 10.03 29.15 24.79
C PRO A 152 9.19 29.95 23.80
N SER A 153 9.36 31.28 23.83
CA SER A 153 8.66 32.16 22.89
C SER A 153 9.16 31.93 21.48
N ILE A 154 8.24 31.92 20.52
CA ILE A 154 8.60 31.85 19.10
C ILE A 154 9.20 33.20 18.67
N LEU A 155 10.36 33.16 18.03
CA LEU A 155 11.07 34.34 17.57
C LEU A 155 10.61 34.75 16.16
N PRO A 156 10.62 36.05 15.82
CA PRO A 156 10.38 36.52 14.46
C PRO A 156 11.29 35.89 13.39
N SER A 157 12.52 35.50 13.76
CA SER A 157 13.46 34.79 12.87
C SER A 157 12.97 33.40 12.50
N GLU A 158 12.37 32.66 13.44
CA GLU A 158 11.81 31.33 13.20
C GLU A 158 10.62 31.42 12.24
N ILE A 159 9.77 32.43 12.43
CA ILE A 159 8.65 32.71 11.50
C ILE A 159 9.17 33.04 10.10
N ARG A 160 10.19 33.89 9.99
CA ARG A 160 10.82 34.20 8.69
C ARG A 160 11.40 32.95 8.03
N HIS A 161 12.10 32.12 8.81
CA HIS A 161 12.67 30.89 8.32
C HIS A 161 11.59 29.94 7.80
N ALA A 162 10.52 29.73 8.56
CA ALA A 162 9.39 28.89 8.18
C ALA A 162 8.68 29.41 6.91
N ILE A 163 8.43 30.72 6.80
CA ILE A 163 7.86 31.32 5.58
C ILE A 163 8.79 31.14 4.38
N SER A 164 10.10 31.31 4.57
CA SER A 164 11.09 31.19 3.50
C SER A 164 11.15 29.78 2.92
N SER A 165 10.98 28.76 3.77
CA SER A 165 11.05 27.34 3.41
C SER A 165 9.82 26.82 2.64
N VAL A 166 8.72 27.57 2.63
CA VAL A 166 7.52 27.22 1.86
C VAL A 166 7.83 27.18 0.35
N LYS A 167 7.47 26.08 -0.32
CA LYS A 167 7.62 25.93 -1.78
C LYS A 167 6.72 26.92 -2.52
N LYS A 168 7.29 27.67 -3.48
CA LYS A 168 6.57 28.72 -4.23
C LYS A 168 5.37 28.18 -5.03
N ARG A 169 5.52 27.02 -5.68
CA ARG A 169 4.49 26.43 -6.57
C ARG A 169 3.42 25.59 -5.85
N THR A 170 3.10 25.93 -4.60
CA THR A 170 2.06 25.21 -3.84
C THR A 170 0.68 25.75 -4.22
N ALA A 171 -0.29 24.86 -4.44
CA ALA A 171 -1.66 25.26 -4.72
C ALA A 171 -2.25 26.05 -3.53
N PRO A 172 -3.00 27.14 -3.76
CA PRO A 172 -3.58 27.92 -2.68
C PRO A 172 -4.65 27.12 -1.93
N GLY A 173 -4.78 27.35 -0.63
CA GLY A 173 -5.86 26.79 0.17
C GLY A 173 -7.22 27.46 -0.13
N PRO A 174 -8.28 27.07 0.59
CA PRO A 174 -9.60 27.71 0.50
C PRO A 174 -9.57 29.22 0.79
N ASP A 175 -8.58 29.67 1.58
CA ASP A 175 -8.29 31.07 1.89
C ASP A 175 -7.69 31.86 0.72
N ARG A 176 -7.32 31.18 -0.37
CA ARG A 176 -6.68 31.72 -1.57
C ARG A 176 -5.35 32.43 -1.29
N ILE A 177 -4.73 32.18 -0.14
CA ILE A 177 -3.42 32.75 0.20
C ILE A 177 -2.35 31.94 -0.52
N ARG A 178 -1.56 32.63 -1.35
CA ARG A 178 -0.47 32.00 -2.09
C ARG A 178 0.84 32.11 -1.31
N PRO A 179 1.80 31.19 -1.52
CA PRO A 179 3.14 31.29 -0.93
C PRO A 179 3.84 32.61 -1.23
N GLU A 180 3.57 33.25 -2.38
CA GLU A 180 4.15 34.55 -2.74
C GLU A 180 3.69 35.66 -1.78
N HIS A 181 2.42 35.63 -1.35
CA HIS A 181 1.88 36.59 -0.40
C HIS A 181 2.54 36.44 0.97
N LEU A 182 2.82 35.19 1.39
CA LEU A 182 3.52 34.92 2.64
C LEU A 182 4.96 35.43 2.62
N LYS A 183 5.68 35.23 1.50
CA LYS A 183 7.09 35.66 1.38
C LYS A 183 7.28 37.17 1.36
N ASN A 184 6.23 37.92 1.04
CA ASN A 184 6.24 39.39 0.97
C ASN A 184 5.60 40.05 2.21
N LEU A 185 5.45 39.32 3.32
CA LEU A 185 4.84 39.85 4.54
C LEU A 185 5.69 40.96 5.18
N PRO A 186 5.09 42.11 5.56
CA PRO A 186 5.74 43.11 6.38
C PRO A 186 6.26 42.54 7.70
N SER A 187 7.40 43.05 8.17
CA SER A 187 8.01 42.67 9.45
C SER A 187 7.06 42.84 10.64
N THR A 188 6.17 43.82 10.60
CA THR A 188 5.11 44.04 11.60
C THR A 188 4.15 42.84 11.73
N LEU A 189 3.80 42.20 10.61
CA LEU A 189 2.94 41.00 10.63
C LEU A 189 3.71 39.78 11.12
N ILE A 190 4.99 39.65 10.76
CA ILE A 190 5.87 38.58 11.27
C ILE A 190 5.98 38.67 12.80
N ASN A 191 6.16 39.87 13.35
CA ASN A 191 6.21 40.08 14.80
C ASN A 191 4.86 39.76 15.48
N THR A 192 3.76 40.09 14.82
CA THR A 192 2.41 39.74 15.29
C THR A 192 2.21 38.22 15.31
N PHE A 193 2.64 37.49 14.28
CA PHE A 193 2.57 36.03 14.23
C PHE A 193 3.40 35.38 15.34
N ALA A 194 4.64 35.83 15.56
CA ALA A 194 5.48 35.34 16.64
C ALA A 194 4.78 35.46 18.01
N ARG A 195 4.15 36.61 18.29
CA ARG A 195 3.36 36.84 19.51
C ARG A 195 2.13 35.94 19.60
N LEU A 196 1.36 35.80 18.51
CA LEU A 196 0.15 34.98 18.48
C LEU A 196 0.48 33.50 18.69
N PHE A 197 1.47 32.96 18.00
CA PHE A 197 1.86 31.56 18.15
C PHE A 197 2.45 31.29 19.53
N THR A 198 3.25 32.20 20.08
CA THR A 198 3.72 32.12 21.48
C THR A 198 2.54 32.02 22.44
N ARG A 199 1.51 32.84 22.24
CA ARG A 199 0.28 32.80 23.06
C ARG A 199 -0.50 31.50 22.91
N TYR A 200 -0.61 30.94 21.70
CA TYR A 200 -1.27 29.65 21.49
C TYR A 200 -0.55 28.51 22.20
N LEU A 201 0.79 28.51 22.18
CA LEU A 201 1.58 27.51 22.89
C LEU A 201 1.50 27.69 24.41
N SER A 202 1.51 28.93 24.91
CA SER A 202 1.41 29.17 26.36
C SER A 202 0.02 28.86 26.92
N GLU A 203 -1.04 29.12 26.16
CA GLU A 203 -2.41 28.86 26.59
C GLU A 203 -2.89 27.43 26.26
N CYS A 204 -2.10 26.65 25.51
CA CYS A 204 -2.49 25.35 24.96
C CYS A 204 -3.85 25.37 24.22
N LYS A 205 -4.23 26.52 23.64
CA LYS A 205 -5.49 26.73 22.94
C LYS A 205 -5.26 26.73 21.43
N VAL A 206 -5.74 25.67 20.78
CA VAL A 206 -5.78 25.60 19.31
C VAL A 206 -7.10 26.22 18.81
N PRO A 207 -7.08 27.09 17.78
CA PRO A 207 -8.30 27.63 17.17
C PRO A 207 -9.29 26.54 16.79
N SER A 208 -10.58 26.74 17.10
CA SER A 208 -11.64 25.76 16.82
C SER A 208 -11.74 25.38 15.35
N GLN A 209 -11.46 26.32 14.45
CA GLN A 209 -11.42 26.12 12.99
C GLN A 209 -10.37 25.08 12.54
N TRP A 210 -9.33 24.82 13.33
CA TRP A 210 -8.32 23.81 13.00
C TRP A 210 -8.77 22.39 13.37
N LYS A 211 -9.84 22.26 14.18
CA LYS A 211 -10.40 20.97 14.62
C LYS A 211 -11.42 20.41 13.64
N THR A 212 -11.84 21.19 12.65
CA THR A 212 -12.92 20.87 11.70
C THR A 212 -12.40 20.50 10.31
N SER A 213 -11.10 20.18 10.16
CA SER A 213 -10.48 19.81 8.87
C SER A 213 -10.57 18.32 8.56
#